data_AF-A0A1H3QUF7-F1
#
_entry.id   AF-A0A1H3QUF7-F1
#
_cell.length_a   1.000
_cell.length_b   1.000
_cell.length_c   1.000
_cell.angle_alpha   90.00
_cell.angle_beta   90.00
_cell.angle_gamma   90.00
#
_symmetry.space_group_name_H-M   'P 1'
#
loop_
_entity.id
_entity.type
_entity.pdbx_description
1 polymer ?
#
loop_
_entity_poly.entity_id
_entity_poly.type
_entity_poly.pdbx_seq_one_letter_code
_entity_poly.pdbx_strand_id
1 'polypeptide(L)' 'MANYLLDTCILIDFFRGNAKAAQFLEGLNDPPYLSALTVAELYAGVREGKE' A
#
# COMPACT_ATOMS: atom_id res chain seq x y z
N MET A 1 8.60 -6.34 -19.03
CA MET A 1 8.40 -6.16 -17.58
C MET A 1 7.53 -4.93 -17.36
N ALA A 2 6.53 -5.00 -16.48
CA ALA A 2 5.76 -3.83 -16.08
C ALA A 2 6.29 -3.35 -14.72
N ASN A 3 6.58 -2.06 -14.60
CA ASN A 3 7.02 -1.46 -13.35
C ASN A 3 5.79 -0.85 -12.66
N TYR A 4 5.49 -1.35 -11.46
CA TYR A 4 4.38 -0.85 -10.65
C TYR A 4 4.90 0.13 -9.60
N LEU A 5 4.30 1.32 -9.52
CA LEU A 5 4.46 2.23 -8.40
C LEU A 5 3.19 2.14 -7.55
N LEU A 6 3.33 1.79 -6.28
CA LEU A 6 2.17 1.66 -5.40
C LEU A 6 1.68 3.03 -4.92
N ASP A 7 0.38 3.22 -4.99
CA ASP A 7 -0.30 4.33 -4.33
C ASP A 7 -0.62 3.98 -2.87
N THR A 8 -0.79 5.02 -2.06
CA THR A 8 -1.08 4.94 -0.62
C THR A 8 -2.37 4.16 -0.34
N CYS A 9 -3.40 4.30 -1.18
CA CYS A 9 -4.69 3.62 -1.00
C CYS A 9 -4.55 2.08 -1.00
N ILE A 10 -3.74 1.53 -1.90
CA ILE A 10 -3.54 0.08 -2.00
C ILE A 10 -2.89 -0.48 -0.74
N LEU A 11 -1.91 0.26 -0.19
CA LEU A 11 -1.23 -0.14 1.04
C LEU A 11 -2.13 0.01 2.27
N ILE A 12 -2.94 1.08 2.35
CA ILE A 12 -3.95 1.24 3.40
C ILE A 12 -4.94 0.08 3.37
N ASP A 13 -5.47 -0.27 2.19
CA ASP A 13 -6.40 -1.37 2.04
C ASP A 13 -5.77 -2.71 2.42
N PHE A 14 -4.52 -2.95 2.01
CA PHE A 14 -3.76 -4.12 2.41
C PHE A 14 -3.58 -4.22 3.93
N PHE A 15 -3.12 -3.16 4.58
CA PHE A 15 -2.94 -3.13 6.05
C PHE A 15 -4.25 -3.26 6.83
N ARG A 16 -5.38 -2.88 6.23
CA ARG A 16 -6.73 -3.10 6.78
C ARG A 16 -7.29 -4.51 6.52
N GLY A 17 -6.54 -5.39 5.87
CA GLY A 17 -6.95 -6.77 5.59
C GLY A 17 -7.88 -6.92 4.39
N ASN A 18 -7.89 -5.97 3.45
CA ASN A 18 -8.69 -6.08 2.23
C ASN A 18 -8.14 -7.17 1.30
N ALA A 19 -8.94 -8.21 1.06
CA ALA A 19 -8.55 -9.36 0.25
C ALA A 19 -8.18 -9.01 -1.20
N LYS A 20 -8.80 -7.99 -1.81
CA LYS A 20 -8.49 -7.59 -3.20
C LYS A 20 -7.12 -6.93 -3.29
N ALA A 21 -6.77 -6.10 -2.29
CA ALA A 21 -5.46 -5.47 -2.22
C ALA A 21 -4.36 -6.50 -1.99
N ALA A 22 -4.61 -7.49 -1.11
CA ALA A 22 -3.70 -8.63 -0.91
C ALA A 22 -3.48 -9.42 -2.20
N GLN A 23 -4.55 -9.85 -2.87
CA GLN A 23 -4.47 -10.57 -4.14
C GLN A 23 -3.74 -9.79 -5.24
N PHE A 24 -3.96 -8.47 -5.30
CA PHE A 24 -3.24 -7.62 -6.24
C PHE A 24 -1.73 -7.61 -5.98
N LEU A 25 -1.30 -7.42 -4.73
CA LEU A 25 0.10 -7.38 -4.36
C LEU A 25 0.79 -8.74 -4.51
N GLU A 26 0.12 -9.83 -4.14
CA GLU A 26 0.62 -11.21 -4.28
C GLU A 26 0.73 -11.65 -5.75
N GLY A 27 -0.08 -11.05 -6.65
CA GLY A 27 -0.03 -11.31 -8.09
C GLY A 27 1.09 -10.59 -8.84
N LEU A 28 1.88 -9.75 -8.18
CA LEU A 28 2.99 -9.04 -8.82
C LEU A 28 4.19 -9.99 -8.99
N ASN A 29 4.65 -10.13 -10.23
CA ASN A 29 5.79 -10.99 -10.55
C ASN A 29 7.14 -10.38 -10.12
N ASP A 30 7.19 -9.05 -9.96
CA ASP A 30 8.38 -8.30 -9.57
C ASP A 30 8.06 -7.39 -8.38
N PRO A 31 9.05 -7.07 -7.52
CA PRO A 31 8.86 -6.11 -6.45
C PRO A 31 8.41 -4.74 -7.00
N PRO A 32 7.32 -4.17 -6.48
CA PRO A 32 6.89 -2.85 -6.91
C PRO A 32 7.76 -1.76 -6.27
N TYR A 33 7.70 -0.57 -6.85
CA TYR A 33 8.32 0.63 -6.33
C TYR A 33 7.39 1.32 -5.33
N LEU A 34 8.00 2.04 -4.39
CA LEU A 34 7.31 2.84 -3.39
C LEU A 34 7.89 4.26 -3.35
N SER A 35 7.01 5.26 -3.37
CA SER A 35 7.42 6.65 -3.20
C SER A 35 7.72 6.95 -1.72
N ALA A 36 8.74 7.77 -1.46
CA ALA A 36 8.99 8.31 -0.12
C ALA A 36 7.81 9.15 0.40
N LEU A 37 7.01 9.75 -0.50
CA LEU A 37 5.78 10.46 -0.13
C LEU A 37 4.71 9.49 0.40
N THR A 38 4.52 8.33 -0.25
CA THR A 38 3.62 7.29 0.24
C THR A 38 3.98 6.82 1.64
N VAL A 39 5.29 6.69 1.94
CA VAL A 39 5.77 6.37 3.29
C VAL A 39 5.39 7.48 4.28
N ALA A 40 5.55 8.75 3.90
CA ALA A 40 5.19 9.89 4.75
C ALA A 40 3.67 9.98 4.99
N GLU A 41 2.84 9.70 3.98
CA GLU A 41 1.38 9.67 4.10
C GLU A 41 0.93 8.54 5.03
N LEU A 42 1.48 7.33 4.86
CA LEU A 42 1.20 6.20 5.75
C LEU A 42 1.61 6.55 7.19
N TYR A 43 2.80 7.10 7.39
CA TYR A 43 3.27 7.50 8.72
C TYR A 43 2.36 8.56 9.35
N ALA A 44 1.98 9.60 8.62
CA ALA A 44 1.09 10.65 9.11
C ALA A 44 -0.35 10.13 9.38
N GLY A 45 -0.78 9.13 8.61
CA GLY A 45 -2.09 8.49 8.73
C GLY A 45 -2.18 7.41 9.80
N VAL A 46 -1.06 6.86 10.28
CA VAL A 46 -1.04 5.94 11.44
C VAL A 46 -1.40 6.73 12.69
N ARG A 47 -2.63 6.53 13.15
CA ARG A 47 -3.17 7.10 14.40
C ARG A 47 -3.71 5.98 15.26
N GLU A 48 -3.33 5.97 16.53
CA GLU A 48 -3.96 5.10 17.53
C GLU A 48 -5.21 5.80 18.09
N GLY A 49 -6.42 5.30 17.76
CA GLY A 49 -7.68 5.78 18.35
C GLY A 49 -8.78 6.16 17.35
N LYS A 50 -10.04 6.19 17.85
CA LYS A 50 -11.22 6.64 17.08
C LYS A 50 -11.10 8.12 16.73
N GLU A 51 -11.54 8.45 15.52
CA GLU A 51 -11.79 9.81 15.04
C GLU A 51 -12.66 10.64 15.99
#